data_AF-A0A7V0IAS2-F1
#
_entry.id   AF-A0A7V0IAS2-F1
#
_cell.length_a   1.000
_cell.length_b   1.000
_cell.length_c   1.000
_cell.angle_alpha   90.00
_cell.angle_beta   90.00
_cell.angle_gamma   90.00
#
_symmetry.space_group_name_H-M   'P 1'
#
loop_
_entity.id
_entity.type
_entity.pdbx_description
1 polymer ?
#
loop_
_entity_poly.entity_id
_entity_poly.type
_entity_poly.pdbx_seq_one_letter_code
_entity_poly.pdbx_strand_id
1 'polypeptide(L)'
;PIIFIEKEEEGMKVWRPHNYEGRFYGKTTLREALVHSRNTVTVRLLNKIGINYVISYAKRLGITSPLSSDLSLALGSSCVSLLELTTVYSVFANQGQYIKPIFITKIVDVHGHLLEENTPQPQSVINANTAYIMTNILADVIKRGTGRRVKVFGRPAAGKTGTTNNYTDAWFIGYTPYYITGVWVGYDDLKSLGEHEAGGRAAAPIWLYFMKKVEISLPVKPFFVPPNVIFAKMGSKIECFPEKEKDLTQEKDDLEIIYKERDF
;
A
#
# COMPACT_ATOMS: atom_id res chain seq x y z
N PRO A 1 21.02 -1.83 -14.88
CA PRO A 1 20.14 -0.63 -14.90
C PRO A 1 18.92 -0.86 -15.80
N ILE A 2 17.73 -0.43 -15.35
CA ILE A 2 16.51 -0.50 -16.16
C ILE A 2 16.39 0.84 -16.88
N ILE A 3 16.21 0.78 -18.19
CA ILE A 3 16.12 1.95 -19.04
C ILE A 3 14.79 1.88 -19.78
N PHE A 4 14.00 2.94 -19.66
CA PHE A 4 12.77 3.14 -20.42
C PHE A 4 13.05 4.19 -21.48
N ILE A 5 12.60 3.94 -22.70
CA ILE A 5 12.73 4.86 -23.82
C ILE A 5 11.31 5.20 -24.25
N GLU A 6 10.90 6.44 -24.01
CA GLU A 6 9.65 6.98 -24.53
C GLU A 6 9.95 7.82 -25.77
N LYS A 7 9.13 7.65 -26.80
CA LYS A 7 9.20 8.45 -28.03
C LYS A 7 8.27 9.64 -27.85
N GLU A 8 8.84 10.84 -27.71
CA GLU A 8 8.12 12.11 -27.67
C GLU A 8 8.23 12.79 -29.05
N GLU A 9 7.44 13.85 -29.30
CA GLU A 9 7.41 14.57 -30.59
C GLU A 9 8.76 15.18 -30.97
N GLU A 10 9.61 15.52 -29.99
CA GLU A 10 10.94 16.13 -30.19
C GLU A 10 12.13 15.17 -30.00
N GLY A 11 11.90 13.88 -29.75
CA GLY A 11 13.01 12.90 -29.63
C GLY A 11 12.74 11.69 -28.73
N MET A 12 13.81 10.96 -28.39
CA MET A 12 13.76 9.84 -27.44
C MET A 12 14.08 10.32 -26.03
N LYS A 13 13.11 10.25 -25.12
CA LYS A 13 13.33 10.49 -23.69
C LYS A 13 13.77 9.20 -23.03
N VAL A 14 15.01 9.20 -22.55
CA VAL A 14 15.60 8.06 -21.85
C VAL A 14 15.40 8.27 -20.35
N TRP A 15 14.49 7.51 -19.75
CA TRP A 15 14.25 7.53 -18.32
C TRP A 15 14.91 6.34 -17.62
N ARG A 16 15.63 6.62 -16.53
CA ARG A 16 16.38 5.64 -15.74
C ARG A 16 15.99 5.77 -14.28
N PRO A 17 14.96 5.05 -13.81
CA PRO A 17 14.61 5.05 -12.40
C PRO A 17 15.69 4.35 -11.57
N HIS A 18 15.97 4.88 -10.39
CA HIS A 18 16.93 4.32 -9.44
C HIS A 18 16.26 4.01 -8.10
N ASN A 19 16.77 2.99 -7.40
CA ASN A 19 16.38 2.73 -6.01
C ASN A 19 16.99 3.78 -5.10
N TYR A 20 16.35 4.02 -3.96
CA TYR A 20 16.82 4.98 -2.96
C TYR A 20 18.26 4.69 -2.50
N GLU A 21 18.65 3.42 -2.35
CA GLU A 21 20.01 3.01 -1.97
C GLU A 21 21.04 3.09 -3.12
N GLY A 22 20.63 3.44 -4.33
CA GLY A 22 21.50 3.47 -5.52
C GLY A 22 21.97 2.10 -6.01
N ARG A 23 21.50 1.00 -5.41
CA ARG A 23 21.92 -0.37 -5.74
C ARG A 23 20.87 -1.15 -6.53
N PHE A 24 21.35 -2.08 -7.35
CA PHE A 24 20.52 -3.06 -8.04
C PHE A 24 20.57 -4.39 -7.30
N TYR A 25 19.40 -4.97 -7.01
CA TYR A 25 19.27 -6.15 -6.16
C TYR A 25 19.03 -7.46 -6.95
N GLY A 26 19.06 -7.42 -8.27
CA GLY A 26 18.79 -8.61 -9.10
C GLY A 26 17.36 -9.12 -8.98
N LYS A 27 17.20 -10.43 -9.18
CA LYS A 27 15.93 -11.15 -9.03
C LYS A 27 15.37 -10.91 -7.62
N THR A 28 14.16 -10.38 -7.55
CA THR A 28 13.54 -9.86 -6.32
C THR A 28 12.07 -10.26 -6.31
N THR A 29 11.61 -10.89 -5.23
CA THR A 29 10.18 -11.21 -5.08
C THR A 29 9.36 -9.94 -4.84
N LEU A 30 8.07 -9.97 -5.21
CA LEU A 30 7.16 -8.82 -5.00
C LEU A 30 7.08 -8.40 -3.53
N ARG A 31 7.13 -9.37 -2.60
CA ARG A 31 7.18 -9.10 -1.15
C ARG A 31 8.42 -8.27 -0.79
N GLU A 32 9.61 -8.70 -1.20
CA GLU A 32 10.85 -7.97 -0.91
C GLU A 32 10.86 -6.58 -1.55
N ALA A 33 10.32 -6.47 -2.77
CA ALA A 33 10.19 -5.18 -3.45
C ALA A 33 9.33 -4.20 -2.65
N LEU A 34 8.17 -4.63 -2.14
CA LEU A 34 7.27 -3.77 -1.36
C LEU A 34 7.85 -3.43 0.01
N VAL A 35 8.41 -4.43 0.72
CA VAL A 35 9.00 -4.27 2.07
C VAL A 35 10.12 -3.24 2.08
N HIS A 36 10.96 -3.26 1.05
CA HIS A 36 12.10 -2.36 0.90
C HIS A 36 11.82 -1.16 -0.01
N SER A 37 10.59 -1.00 -0.51
CA SER A 37 10.19 0.13 -1.36
C SER A 37 11.06 0.31 -2.62
N ARG A 38 11.34 -0.79 -3.34
CA ARG A 38 12.27 -0.81 -4.48
C ARG A 38 11.63 -0.24 -5.76
N ASN A 39 11.88 1.03 -6.03
CA ASN A 39 11.43 1.78 -7.21
C ASN A 39 11.57 0.98 -8.52
N THR A 40 12.73 0.38 -8.77
CA THR A 40 13.03 -0.30 -10.03
C THR A 40 12.10 -1.49 -10.30
N VAL A 41 11.66 -2.20 -9.24
CA VAL A 41 10.75 -3.34 -9.39
C VAL A 41 9.31 -2.85 -9.58
N THR A 42 8.91 -1.82 -8.83
CA THR A 42 7.57 -1.23 -8.94
C THR A 42 7.29 -0.66 -10.33
N VAL A 43 8.26 0.02 -10.95
CA VAL A 43 8.11 0.53 -12.32
C VAL A 43 7.98 -0.61 -13.34
N ARG A 44 8.78 -1.68 -13.20
CA ARG A 44 8.64 -2.86 -14.08
C ARG A 44 7.27 -3.51 -13.94
N LEU A 45 6.77 -3.61 -12.71
CA LEU A 45 5.46 -4.17 -12.44
C LEU A 45 4.37 -3.32 -13.10
N LEU A 46 4.39 -2.00 -12.93
CA LEU A 46 3.47 -1.07 -13.58
C LEU A 46 3.51 -1.23 -15.11
N ASN A 47 4.71 -1.27 -15.70
CA ASN A 47 4.86 -1.45 -17.15
C ASN A 47 4.29 -2.79 -17.64
N LYS A 48 4.39 -3.86 -16.83
CA LYS A 48 3.87 -5.19 -17.17
C LYS A 48 2.34 -5.29 -17.07
N ILE A 49 1.73 -4.66 -16.05
CA ILE A 49 0.27 -4.73 -15.82
C ILE A 49 -0.51 -3.63 -16.54
N GLY A 50 0.17 -2.56 -16.95
CA GLY A 50 -0.40 -1.44 -17.68
C GLY A 50 -0.88 -0.29 -16.79
N ILE A 51 -0.58 0.94 -17.22
CA ILE A 51 -0.91 2.17 -16.48
C ILE A 51 -2.41 2.34 -16.30
N ASN A 52 -3.21 2.13 -17.36
CA ASN A 52 -4.66 2.29 -17.32
C ASN A 52 -5.34 1.31 -16.35
N TYR A 53 -4.81 0.09 -16.24
CA TYR A 53 -5.29 -0.89 -15.28
C TYR A 53 -5.07 -0.38 -13.85
N VAL A 54 -3.86 0.10 -13.54
CA VAL A 54 -3.54 0.63 -12.21
C VAL A 54 -4.37 1.85 -11.85
N ILE A 55 -4.57 2.79 -12.77
CA ILE A 55 -5.43 3.95 -12.56
C ILE A 55 -6.87 3.52 -12.26
N SER A 56 -7.41 2.59 -13.05
CA SER A 56 -8.77 2.07 -12.86
C SER A 56 -8.91 1.35 -11.51
N TYR A 57 -7.88 0.58 -11.12
CA TYR A 57 -7.84 -0.12 -9.85
C TYR A 57 -7.75 0.85 -8.66
N ALA A 58 -6.91 1.89 -8.75
CA ALA A 58 -6.80 2.92 -7.72
C ALA A 58 -8.13 3.67 -7.53
N LYS A 59 -8.82 4.01 -8.62
CA LYS A 59 -10.16 4.62 -8.57
C LYS A 59 -11.18 3.70 -7.90
N ARG A 60 -11.16 2.40 -8.21
CA ARG A 60 -12.02 1.40 -7.56
C ARG A 60 -11.79 1.34 -6.04
N LEU A 61 -10.57 1.56 -5.57
CA LEU A 61 -10.26 1.60 -4.14
C LEU A 61 -10.70 2.89 -3.43
N GLY A 62 -11.04 3.95 -4.17
CA GLY A 62 -11.51 5.23 -3.62
C GLY A 62 -10.62 6.43 -3.92
N ILE A 63 -9.58 6.31 -4.76
CA ILE A 63 -8.81 7.47 -5.25
C ILE A 63 -9.67 8.26 -6.24
N THR A 64 -9.92 9.53 -5.93
CA THR A 64 -10.64 10.49 -6.80
C THR A 64 -9.71 11.53 -7.41
N SER A 65 -8.56 11.79 -6.78
CA SER A 65 -7.52 12.68 -7.28
C SER A 65 -7.05 12.28 -8.69
N PRO A 66 -6.67 13.25 -9.54
CA PRO A 66 -6.12 12.94 -10.86
C PRO A 66 -4.80 12.17 -10.74
N LEU A 67 -4.64 11.13 -11.54
CA LEU A 67 -3.44 10.30 -11.59
C LEU A 67 -2.73 10.47 -12.93
N SER A 68 -1.40 10.60 -12.88
CA SER A 68 -0.53 10.68 -14.06
C SER A 68 -0.62 9.41 -14.89
N SER A 69 -0.78 9.54 -16.21
CA SER A 69 -0.89 8.43 -17.15
C SER A 69 0.46 8.02 -17.75
N ASP A 70 1.51 7.99 -16.93
CA ASP A 70 2.87 7.62 -17.31
C ASP A 70 3.52 6.72 -16.23
N LEU A 71 4.74 6.22 -16.50
CA LEU A 71 5.42 5.28 -15.60
C LEU A 71 5.86 5.89 -14.25
N SER A 72 5.90 7.22 -14.12
CA SER A 72 6.20 7.89 -12.86
C SER A 72 5.12 7.66 -11.80
N LEU A 73 3.91 7.25 -12.22
CA LEU A 73 2.83 6.84 -11.31
C LEU A 73 3.29 5.77 -10.30
N ALA A 74 4.15 4.85 -10.72
CA ALA A 74 4.71 3.81 -9.85
C ALA A 74 5.56 4.36 -8.68
N LEU A 75 5.99 5.62 -8.79
CA LEU A 75 6.83 6.30 -7.80
C LEU A 75 6.05 7.35 -7.00
N GLY A 76 4.73 7.48 -7.22
CA GLY A 76 3.89 8.43 -6.49
C GLY A 76 4.04 9.88 -6.97
N SER A 77 4.18 10.11 -8.27
CA SER A 77 4.24 11.45 -8.87
C SER A 77 2.92 12.23 -8.82
N SER A 78 1.80 11.57 -8.51
CA SER A 78 0.48 12.19 -8.44
C SER A 78 0.15 12.65 -7.02
N CYS A 79 -0.35 13.88 -6.90
CA CYS A 79 -0.82 14.42 -5.62
C CYS A 79 -2.17 13.79 -5.24
N VAL A 80 -2.27 13.30 -4.01
CA VAL A 80 -3.50 12.77 -3.40
C VAL A 80 -3.68 13.36 -2.01
N SER A 81 -4.92 13.50 -1.54
CA SER A 81 -5.14 13.99 -0.18
C SER A 81 -4.79 12.93 0.87
N LEU A 82 -4.35 13.38 2.06
CA LEU A 82 -4.07 12.47 3.18
C LEU A 82 -5.30 11.66 3.57
N LEU A 83 -6.48 12.26 3.55
CA LEU A 83 -7.73 11.57 3.88
C LEU A 83 -8.04 10.47 2.86
N GLU A 84 -7.88 10.77 1.56
CA GLU A 84 -8.11 9.81 0.48
C GLU A 84 -7.17 8.61 0.59
N LEU A 85 -5.86 8.85 0.76
CA LEU A 85 -4.88 7.78 0.88
C LEU A 85 -5.08 6.95 2.16
N THR A 86 -5.40 7.61 3.28
CA THR A 86 -5.73 6.91 4.54
C THR A 86 -6.97 6.03 4.38
N THR A 87 -7.99 6.51 3.68
CA THR A 87 -9.22 5.73 3.41
C THR A 87 -8.92 4.53 2.53
N VAL A 88 -8.09 4.67 1.49
CA VAL A 88 -7.70 3.53 0.64
C VAL A 88 -6.98 2.44 1.44
N TYR A 89 -6.09 2.81 2.35
CA TYR A 89 -5.43 1.81 3.21
C TYR A 89 -6.41 1.12 4.18
N SER A 90 -7.54 1.74 4.49
CA SER A 90 -8.56 1.13 5.35
C SER A 90 -9.23 -0.05 4.67
N VAL A 91 -9.25 -0.09 3.33
CA VAL A 91 -9.73 -1.24 2.55
C VAL A 91 -8.95 -2.50 2.94
N PHE A 92 -7.62 -2.41 3.09
CA PHE A 92 -6.81 -3.56 3.49
C PHE A 92 -7.08 -3.96 4.94
N ALA A 93 -7.18 -2.98 5.84
CA ALA A 93 -7.51 -3.20 7.24
C ALA A 93 -8.89 -3.86 7.43
N ASN A 94 -9.84 -3.50 6.56
CA ASN A 94 -11.24 -3.92 6.63
C ASN A 94 -11.59 -5.03 5.62
N GLN A 95 -10.64 -5.94 5.35
CA GLN A 95 -10.87 -7.15 4.55
C GLN A 95 -11.46 -6.90 3.15
N GLY A 96 -11.09 -5.78 2.53
CA GLY A 96 -11.49 -5.41 1.18
C GLY A 96 -12.74 -4.56 1.07
N GLN A 97 -13.28 -4.11 2.19
CA GLN A 97 -14.43 -3.20 2.25
C GLN A 97 -13.98 -1.74 2.31
N TYR A 98 -14.36 -0.96 1.31
CA TYR A 98 -14.30 0.49 1.34
C TYR A 98 -15.43 1.05 2.21
N ILE A 99 -15.13 2.01 3.07
CA ILE A 99 -16.11 2.75 3.85
C ILE A 99 -15.83 4.23 3.64
N LYS A 100 -16.83 4.98 3.16
CA LYS A 100 -16.73 6.44 3.05
C LYS A 100 -16.59 7.04 4.46
N PRO A 101 -15.59 7.91 4.71
CA PRO A 101 -15.45 8.59 6.00
C PRO A 101 -16.71 9.41 6.35
N ILE A 102 -17.17 9.26 7.60
CA ILE A 102 -18.34 9.98 8.15
C ILE A 102 -17.83 10.84 9.31
N PHE A 103 -18.06 12.15 9.23
CA PHE A 103 -17.67 13.11 10.27
C PHE A 103 -18.84 13.57 11.15
N ILE A 104 -20.07 13.49 10.62
CA ILE A 104 -21.30 13.83 11.33
C ILE A 104 -22.14 12.57 11.40
N THR A 105 -22.25 11.96 12.58
CA THR A 105 -23.00 10.70 12.76
C THR A 105 -24.49 10.93 12.92
N LYS A 106 -24.89 12.03 13.58
CA LYS A 106 -26.29 12.31 13.91
C LYS A 106 -26.54 13.81 14.03
N ILE A 107 -27.66 14.29 13.48
CA ILE A 107 -28.20 15.64 13.64
C ILE A 107 -29.57 15.53 14.30
N VAL A 108 -29.78 16.29 15.38
CA VAL A 108 -31.06 16.37 16.10
C VAL A 108 -31.52 17.81 16.24
N ASP A 109 -32.83 18.02 16.32
CA ASP A 109 -33.41 19.32 16.63
C ASP A 109 -33.32 19.65 18.14
N VAL A 110 -33.81 20.83 18.52
CA VAL A 110 -33.82 21.32 19.91
C VAL A 110 -34.71 20.49 20.84
N HIS A 111 -35.63 19.71 20.29
CA HIS A 111 -36.53 18.81 21.02
C HIS A 111 -36.00 17.37 21.05
N GLY A 112 -34.84 17.11 20.44
CA GLY A 112 -34.24 15.78 20.36
C GLY A 112 -34.76 14.90 19.23
N HIS A 113 -35.58 15.43 18.31
CA HIS A 113 -36.01 14.68 17.13
C HIS A 113 -34.85 14.49 16.16
N LEU A 114 -34.72 13.26 15.66
CA LEU A 114 -33.72 12.91 14.66
C LEU A 114 -34.03 13.60 13.33
N LEU A 115 -33.08 14.38 12.82
CA LEU A 115 -33.13 15.00 11.50
C LEU A 115 -32.32 14.22 10.47
N GLU A 116 -31.15 13.73 10.87
CA GLU A 116 -30.23 12.99 9.99
C GLU A 116 -29.40 11.99 10.80
N GLU A 117 -29.23 10.78 10.29
CA GLU A 117 -28.33 9.76 10.85
C GLU A 117 -27.49 9.15 9.74
N ASN A 118 -26.16 9.26 9.85
CA ASN A 118 -25.22 8.74 8.87
C ASN A 118 -24.61 7.43 9.37
N THR A 119 -25.04 6.33 8.76
CA THR A 119 -24.50 4.99 9.04
C THR A 119 -23.46 4.59 7.99
N PRO A 120 -22.35 3.93 8.37
CA PRO A 120 -21.38 3.41 7.42
C PRO A 120 -22.04 2.46 6.41
N GLN A 121 -21.76 2.67 5.13
CA GLN A 121 -22.20 1.82 4.03
C GLN A 121 -20.97 1.13 3.41
N PRO A 122 -20.64 -0.11 3.79
CA PRO A 122 -19.47 -0.82 3.27
C PRO A 122 -19.67 -1.22 1.80
N GLN A 123 -18.65 -1.00 0.99
CA GLN A 123 -18.61 -1.42 -0.41
C GLN A 123 -17.45 -2.40 -0.61
N SER A 124 -17.74 -3.59 -1.14
CA SER A 124 -16.72 -4.59 -1.45
C SER A 124 -15.94 -4.17 -2.70
N VAL A 125 -14.69 -3.76 -2.52
CA VAL A 125 -13.85 -3.26 -3.62
C VAL A 125 -12.74 -4.24 -3.98
N ILE A 126 -12.29 -5.08 -3.05
CA ILE A 126 -11.36 -6.19 -3.32
C ILE A 126 -11.76 -7.41 -2.47
N ASN A 127 -11.28 -8.60 -2.85
CA ASN A 127 -11.54 -9.79 -2.04
C ASN A 127 -10.72 -9.76 -0.72
N ALA A 128 -11.25 -10.42 0.32
CA ALA A 128 -10.63 -10.44 1.65
C ALA A 128 -9.25 -11.10 1.67
N ASN A 129 -9.00 -12.06 0.78
CA ASN A 129 -7.72 -12.77 0.72
C ASN A 129 -6.60 -11.85 0.19
N THR A 130 -6.86 -11.07 -0.86
CA THR A 130 -5.97 -10.05 -1.41
C THR A 130 -5.70 -8.98 -0.36
N ALA A 131 -6.74 -8.51 0.35
CA ALA A 131 -6.59 -7.56 1.46
C ALA A 131 -5.67 -8.11 2.57
N TYR A 132 -5.82 -9.39 2.91
CA TYR A 132 -4.97 -10.05 3.90
C TYR A 132 -3.52 -10.24 3.41
N ILE A 133 -3.31 -10.68 2.17
CA ILE A 133 -1.96 -10.82 1.58
C ILE A 133 -1.24 -9.47 1.62
N MET A 134 -1.92 -8.39 1.22
CA MET A 134 -1.39 -7.02 1.31
C MET A 134 -1.06 -6.64 2.76
N THR A 135 -1.98 -6.87 3.70
CA THR A 135 -1.75 -6.62 5.13
C THR A 135 -0.55 -7.40 5.66
N ASN A 136 -0.39 -8.65 5.25
CA ASN A 136 0.71 -9.51 5.66
C ASN A 136 2.07 -8.99 5.14
N ILE A 137 2.12 -8.48 3.90
CA ILE A 137 3.34 -7.87 3.36
C ILE A 137 3.61 -6.50 4.03
N LEU A 138 2.58 -5.69 4.25
CA LEU A 138 2.69 -4.39 4.92
C LEU A 138 3.11 -4.52 6.40
N ALA A 139 2.79 -5.64 7.05
CA ALA A 139 3.35 -5.96 8.37
C ALA A 139 4.87 -6.19 8.32
N ASP A 140 5.41 -6.77 7.23
CA ASP A 140 6.85 -6.94 7.06
C ASP A 140 7.59 -5.62 6.84
N VAL A 141 6.94 -4.60 6.26
CA VAL A 141 7.50 -3.24 6.18
C VAL A 141 7.87 -2.72 7.57
N ILE A 142 7.04 -2.98 8.58
CA ILE A 142 7.31 -2.61 9.97
C ILE A 142 8.31 -3.57 10.62
N LYS A 143 8.23 -4.88 10.37
CA LYS A 143 9.09 -5.86 11.05
C LYS A 143 10.56 -5.79 10.62
N ARG A 144 10.81 -5.54 9.32
CA ARG A 144 12.13 -5.65 8.70
C ARG A 144 12.39 -4.67 7.55
N GLY A 145 11.40 -3.87 7.17
CA GLY A 145 11.50 -2.93 6.06
C GLY A 145 11.71 -1.47 6.47
N THR A 146 11.22 -0.59 5.61
CA THR A 146 11.34 0.88 5.74
C THR A 146 10.62 1.46 6.97
N GLY A 147 9.62 0.77 7.49
CA GLY A 147 8.84 1.16 8.69
C GLY A 147 9.42 0.68 10.02
N ARG A 148 10.66 0.14 10.05
CA ARG A 148 11.24 -0.55 11.22
C ARG A 148 11.21 0.22 12.54
N ARG A 149 11.15 1.54 12.54
CA ARG A 149 11.04 2.35 13.76
C ARG A 149 9.73 2.09 14.52
N VAL A 150 8.67 1.68 13.82
CA VAL A 150 7.38 1.31 14.42
C VAL A 150 7.43 -0.06 15.10
N LYS A 151 8.46 -0.89 14.85
CA LYS A 151 8.59 -2.24 15.43
C LYS A 151 8.49 -2.25 16.97
N VAL A 152 8.97 -1.19 17.63
CA VAL A 152 8.89 -1.04 19.10
C VAL A 152 7.48 -0.80 19.63
N PHE A 153 6.47 -0.75 18.74
CA PHE A 153 5.07 -0.76 19.13
C PHE A 153 4.68 -2.07 19.83
N GLY A 154 5.30 -3.19 19.44
CA GLY A 154 5.10 -4.48 20.08
C GLY A 154 3.70 -5.10 19.88
N ARG A 155 2.89 -4.54 18.97
CA ARG A 155 1.52 -5.01 18.66
C ARG A 155 1.39 -5.27 17.15
N PRO A 156 0.45 -6.12 16.71
CA PRO A 156 0.17 -6.33 15.30
C PRO A 156 -0.19 -5.01 14.60
N ALA A 157 0.66 -4.62 13.65
CA ALA A 157 0.50 -3.43 12.85
C ALA A 157 1.02 -3.68 11.43
N ALA A 158 0.45 -2.97 10.48
CA ALA A 158 0.85 -2.94 9.08
C ALA A 158 0.95 -1.49 8.61
N GLY A 159 1.87 -1.17 7.70
CA GLY A 159 1.97 0.19 7.20
C GLY A 159 3.02 0.37 6.12
N LYS A 160 3.08 1.59 5.57
CA LYS A 160 4.02 1.94 4.51
C LYS A 160 4.55 3.36 4.70
N THR A 161 5.85 3.51 4.47
CA THR A 161 6.50 4.82 4.38
C THR A 161 6.32 5.41 2.97
N GLY A 162 6.14 6.72 2.88
CA GLY A 162 6.29 7.50 1.65
C GLY A 162 7.36 8.58 1.84
N THR A 163 8.14 8.81 0.80
CA THR A 163 9.18 9.83 0.74
C THR A 163 9.22 10.38 -0.67
N THR A 164 9.09 11.69 -0.83
CA THR A 164 9.24 12.35 -2.13
C THR A 164 10.71 12.64 -2.43
N ASN A 165 11.00 12.93 -3.70
CA ASN A 165 12.31 13.46 -4.08
C ASN A 165 12.62 14.73 -3.29
N ASN A 166 13.90 14.99 -3.00
CA ASN A 166 14.37 16.14 -2.21
C ASN A 166 13.80 16.23 -0.77
N TYR A 167 13.16 15.17 -0.27
CA TYR A 167 12.61 15.10 1.09
C TYR A 167 11.61 16.24 1.39
N THR A 168 10.78 16.65 0.42
CA THR A 168 9.76 17.69 0.66
C THR A 168 8.62 17.15 1.52
N ASP A 169 8.32 15.86 1.40
CA ASP A 169 7.19 15.22 2.04
C ASP A 169 7.60 13.88 2.65
N ALA A 170 7.19 13.68 3.89
CA ALA A 170 7.34 12.44 4.61
C ALA A 170 5.97 11.90 5.02
N TRP A 171 5.68 10.67 4.60
CA TRP A 171 4.40 10.02 4.85
C TRP A 171 4.58 8.72 5.63
N PHE A 172 3.62 8.43 6.49
CA PHE A 172 3.43 7.10 7.04
C PHE A 172 1.93 6.80 7.17
N ILE A 173 1.44 5.83 6.40
CA ILE A 173 0.08 5.32 6.54
C ILE A 173 0.17 3.93 7.15
N GLY A 174 -0.49 3.73 8.29
CA GLY A 174 -0.45 2.46 9.01
C GLY A 174 -1.72 2.19 9.76
N TYR A 175 -1.94 0.91 10.06
CA TYR A 175 -3.14 0.44 10.74
C TYR A 175 -2.87 -0.78 11.61
N THR A 176 -3.79 -1.00 12.54
CA THR A 176 -3.94 -2.18 13.39
C THR A 176 -5.31 -2.81 13.11
N PRO A 177 -5.70 -3.88 13.80
CA PRO A 177 -7.08 -4.38 13.73
C PRO A 177 -8.14 -3.42 14.29
N TYR A 178 -7.76 -2.30 14.93
CA TYR A 178 -8.70 -1.34 15.51
C TYR A 178 -8.78 -0.03 14.73
N TYR A 179 -7.62 0.55 14.42
CA TYR A 179 -7.55 1.90 13.87
C TYR A 179 -6.61 1.95 12.67
N ILE A 180 -6.93 2.87 11.77
CA ILE A 180 -6.05 3.34 10.72
C ILE A 180 -5.65 4.78 11.00
N THR A 181 -4.40 5.12 10.70
CA THR A 181 -3.90 6.48 10.87
C THR A 181 -2.93 6.79 9.74
N GLY A 182 -3.14 7.93 9.10
CA GLY A 182 -2.20 8.53 8.16
C GLY A 182 -1.51 9.72 8.79
N VAL A 183 -0.21 9.81 8.59
CA VAL A 183 0.61 10.96 9.01
C VAL A 183 1.35 11.49 7.80
N TRP A 184 1.24 12.80 7.60
CA TRP A 184 2.07 13.57 6.67
C TRP A 184 2.85 14.62 7.47
N VAL A 185 4.09 14.84 7.05
CA VAL A 185 4.95 15.93 7.51
C VAL A 185 5.53 16.59 6.26
N GLY A 186 5.38 17.91 6.18
CA GLY A 186 5.84 18.74 5.08
C GLY A 186 5.68 20.21 5.45
N TYR A 187 6.23 21.09 4.62
CA TYR A 187 5.94 22.51 4.66
C TYR A 187 4.82 22.85 3.68
N ASP A 188 4.09 23.94 3.93
CA ASP A 188 3.09 24.43 2.96
C ASP A 188 3.75 24.87 1.65
N ASP A 189 4.97 25.42 1.72
CA ASP A 189 5.85 25.61 0.58
C ASP A 189 6.60 24.32 0.26
N LEU A 190 6.96 24.09 -1.01
CA LEU A 190 7.79 22.94 -1.44
C LEU A 190 9.26 23.07 -1.00
N LYS A 191 9.48 23.01 0.31
CA LYS A 191 10.79 23.11 0.97
C LYS A 191 11.20 21.73 1.48
N SER A 192 12.49 21.44 1.41
CA SER A 192 13.05 20.20 1.94
C SER A 192 12.91 20.15 3.47
N LEU A 193 12.53 18.98 4.00
CA LEU A 193 12.58 18.66 5.43
C LEU A 193 14.01 18.49 5.94
N GLY A 194 14.99 18.37 5.04
CA GLY A 194 16.37 18.07 5.35
C GLY A 194 16.78 16.67 4.89
N GLU A 195 18.08 16.47 4.70
CA GLU A 195 18.60 15.20 4.23
C GLU A 195 18.22 14.06 5.20
N HIS A 196 17.75 12.95 4.64
CA HIS A 196 17.28 11.76 5.35
C HIS A 196 15.97 11.91 6.15
N GLU A 197 15.30 13.05 6.11
CA GLU A 197 13.96 13.24 6.70
C GLU A 197 12.87 12.59 5.83
N ALA A 198 12.96 11.27 5.72
CA ALA A 198 12.05 10.39 5.00
C ALA A 198 10.82 9.99 5.86
N GLY A 199 9.81 9.36 5.24
CA GLY A 199 8.61 8.88 5.94
C GLY A 199 8.88 8.02 7.18
N GLY A 200 9.91 7.18 7.15
CA GLY A 200 10.31 6.36 8.29
C GLY A 200 10.95 7.14 9.44
N ARG A 201 11.49 8.34 9.19
CA ARG A 201 12.19 9.17 10.17
C ARG A 201 11.33 10.29 10.73
N ALA A 202 10.59 10.98 9.88
CA ALA A 202 9.76 12.13 10.25
C ALA A 202 8.31 11.74 10.61
N ALA A 203 7.63 10.96 9.77
CA ALA A 203 6.19 10.67 9.96
C ALA A 203 5.93 9.45 10.86
N ALA A 204 6.67 8.35 10.67
CA ALA A 204 6.42 7.10 11.40
C ALA A 204 6.50 7.21 12.94
N PRO A 205 7.39 8.02 13.54
CA PRO A 205 7.41 8.21 15.00
C PRO A 205 6.15 8.93 15.53
N ILE A 206 5.58 9.86 14.78
CA ILE A 206 4.33 10.55 15.16
C ILE A 206 3.18 9.53 15.16
N TRP A 207 3.09 8.70 14.12
CA TRP A 207 2.13 7.60 14.05
C TRP A 207 2.28 6.67 15.27
N LEU A 208 3.50 6.26 15.59
CA LEU A 208 3.79 5.38 16.72
C LEU A 208 3.36 6.00 18.05
N TYR A 209 3.65 7.28 18.26
CA TYR A 209 3.28 8.00 19.48
C TYR A 209 1.75 8.05 19.64
N PHE A 210 1.03 8.42 18.58
CA PHE A 210 -0.43 8.47 18.59
C PHE A 210 -1.04 7.09 18.86
N MET A 211 -0.60 6.07 18.12
CA MET A 211 -1.13 4.70 18.22
C MET A 211 -0.87 4.06 19.58
N LYS A 212 0.29 4.34 20.21
CA LYS A 212 0.57 3.92 21.59
C LYS A 212 -0.43 4.50 22.59
N LYS A 213 -0.88 5.75 22.38
CA LYS A 213 -1.83 6.40 23.28
C LYS A 213 -3.25 5.88 23.09
N VAL A 214 -3.73 5.78 21.86
CA VAL A 214 -5.11 5.39 21.59
C VAL A 214 -5.38 3.90 21.85
N GLU A 215 -4.36 3.04 21.79
CA GLU A 215 -4.52 1.60 22.02
C GLU A 215 -4.03 1.11 23.39
N ILE A 216 -3.64 2.01 24.30
CA ILE A 216 -2.99 1.61 25.56
C ILE A 216 -3.87 0.67 26.41
N SER A 217 -5.19 0.87 26.39
CA SER A 217 -6.17 0.07 27.13
C SER A 217 -6.84 -1.02 26.30
N LEU A 218 -6.55 -1.11 25.00
CA LEU A 218 -7.17 -2.10 24.12
C LEU A 218 -6.43 -3.44 24.19
N PRO A 219 -7.15 -4.58 24.11
CA PRO A 219 -6.50 -5.88 24.05
C PRO A 219 -5.74 -6.06 22.73
N VAL A 220 -4.61 -6.75 22.78
CA VAL A 220 -3.83 -7.05 21.57
C VAL A 220 -4.62 -8.05 20.71
N LYS A 221 -4.88 -7.71 19.44
CA LYS A 221 -5.55 -8.58 18.47
C LYS A 221 -4.64 -8.86 17.28
N PRO A 222 -4.62 -10.10 16.75
CA PRO A 222 -4.00 -10.38 15.46
C PRO A 222 -4.89 -9.86 14.31
N PHE A 223 -4.31 -9.71 13.13
CA PHE A 223 -5.11 -9.54 11.91
C PHE A 223 -5.88 -10.83 11.62
N PHE A 224 -7.15 -10.70 11.26
CA PHE A 224 -7.98 -11.83 10.87
C PHE A 224 -7.46 -12.46 9.57
N VAL A 225 -7.30 -13.79 9.57
CA VAL A 225 -6.86 -14.56 8.41
C VAL A 225 -8.09 -15.15 7.71
N PRO A 226 -8.38 -14.77 6.46
CA PRO A 226 -9.48 -15.38 5.72
C PRO A 226 -9.29 -16.90 5.53
N PRO A 227 -10.37 -17.70 5.55
CA PRO A 227 -10.28 -19.18 5.49
C PRO A 227 -9.54 -19.74 4.27
N ASN A 228 -9.53 -19.02 3.15
CA ASN A 228 -8.92 -19.44 1.89
C ASN A 228 -7.44 -19.04 1.76
N VAL A 229 -6.85 -18.42 2.79
CA VAL A 229 -5.42 -18.10 2.82
C VAL A 229 -4.66 -19.29 3.40
N ILE A 230 -3.75 -19.83 2.59
CA ILE A 230 -2.84 -20.92 3.00
C ILE A 230 -1.41 -20.39 3.20
N PHE A 231 -0.75 -20.88 4.24
CA PHE A 231 0.68 -20.63 4.45
C PHE A 231 1.46 -21.84 3.96
N ALA A 232 2.43 -21.60 3.07
CA ALA A 232 3.29 -22.65 2.53
C ALA A 232 4.75 -22.23 2.62
N LYS A 233 5.64 -23.21 2.81
CA LYS A 233 7.09 -22.99 2.73
C LYS A 233 7.47 -22.82 1.27
N MET A 234 8.36 -21.87 0.97
CA MET A 234 8.86 -21.71 -0.39
C MET A 234 9.58 -22.98 -0.87
N GLY A 235 9.31 -23.41 -2.10
CA GLY A 235 9.84 -24.63 -2.69
C GLY A 235 9.09 -25.92 -2.33
N SER A 236 8.02 -25.84 -1.53
CA SER A 236 7.12 -26.99 -1.33
C SER A 236 6.35 -27.26 -2.63
N LYS A 237 6.21 -28.53 -3.04
CA LYS A 237 5.17 -28.90 -4.02
C LYS A 237 3.83 -28.67 -3.34
N ILE A 238 3.18 -27.55 -3.66
CA ILE A 238 1.79 -27.36 -3.32
C ILE A 238 1.03 -27.94 -4.51
N GLU A 239 0.21 -28.97 -4.29
CA GLU A 239 -0.79 -29.44 -5.26
C GLU A 239 -1.89 -28.38 -5.44
N CYS A 240 -1.51 -27.17 -5.83
CA CYS A 240 -2.45 -26.21 -6.36
C CYS A 240 -2.58 -26.54 -7.84
N PHE A 241 -3.83 -26.75 -8.29
CA PHE A 241 -4.28 -26.94 -9.66
C PHE A 241 -4.41 -28.42 -10.11
N PRO A 242 -5.65 -28.92 -10.38
CA PRO A 242 -5.78 -30.08 -11.26
C PRO A 242 -5.19 -29.70 -12.62
N GLU A 243 -4.17 -30.44 -13.04
CA GLU A 243 -3.50 -30.27 -14.32
C GLU A 243 -4.51 -30.36 -15.47
N LYS A 244 -4.67 -29.27 -16.23
CA LYS A 244 -4.85 -29.41 -17.67
C LYS A 244 -3.52 -29.06 -18.29
N GLU A 245 -2.77 -30.09 -18.64
CA GLU A 245 -1.55 -30.00 -19.43
C GLU A 245 -1.76 -29.08 -20.64
N LYS A 246 -1.05 -27.96 -20.65
CA LYS A 246 -0.55 -27.39 -21.90
C LYS A 246 0.93 -27.10 -21.73
N ASP A 247 1.65 -27.89 -22.49
CA ASP A 247 3.09 -27.94 -22.67
C ASP A 247 3.70 -26.54 -22.88
N LEU A 248 4.56 -26.13 -21.95
CA LEU A 248 5.46 -24.98 -22.09
C LEU A 248 6.82 -25.40 -21.56
N THR A 249 7.61 -25.96 -22.47
CA THR A 249 9.02 -26.24 -22.28
C THR A 249 9.82 -24.95 -22.07
N GLN A 250 10.79 -25.02 -21.15
CA GLN A 250 11.97 -24.16 -20.93
C GLN A 250 11.97 -23.11 -19.79
N GLU A 251 12.51 -23.59 -18.66
CA GLU A 251 13.46 -22.99 -17.70
C GLU A 251 13.21 -21.65 -16.95
N LYS A 252 13.05 -21.84 -15.63
CA LYS A 252 13.79 -21.31 -14.46
C LYS A 252 13.59 -19.88 -13.92
N ASP A 253 13.26 -19.93 -12.62
CA ASP A 253 13.54 -18.98 -11.54
C ASP A 253 12.77 -17.65 -11.56
N ASP A 254 11.66 -17.59 -10.81
CA ASP A 254 11.46 -16.64 -9.71
C ASP A 254 10.12 -16.88 -8.98
N LEU A 255 10.13 -16.76 -7.65
CA LEU A 255 9.02 -17.13 -6.74
C LEU A 255 7.91 -16.06 -6.67
N GLU A 256 6.66 -16.49 -6.88
CA GLU A 256 5.43 -15.71 -6.66
C GLU A 256 4.51 -16.38 -5.62
N ILE A 257 3.67 -15.57 -4.97
CA ILE A 257 2.55 -16.03 -4.14
C ILE A 257 1.40 -16.34 -5.11
N ILE A 258 1.02 -17.62 -5.21
CA ILE A 258 -0.03 -18.08 -6.11
C ILE A 258 -1.40 -17.82 -5.45
N TYR A 259 -2.26 -17.05 -6.12
CA TYR A 259 -3.66 -16.87 -5.76
C TYR A 259 -4.56 -17.43 -6.87
N LYS A 260 -5.66 -18.11 -6.48
CA LYS A 260 -6.70 -18.60 -7.39
C LYS A 260 -7.89 -17.65 -7.34
N GLU A 261 -8.10 -16.86 -8.39
CA GLU A 261 -9.41 -16.28 -8.65
C GLU A 261 -10.35 -17.39 -9.15
N ARG A 262 -11.57 -17.43 -8.61
CA ARG A 262 -12.70 -18.17 -9.22
C ARG A 262 -13.42 -17.17 -10.11
N ASP A 263 -13.69 -17.59 -11.35
CA ASP A 263 -14.43 -16.85 -12.37
C ASP A 263 -15.81 -16.37 -11.86
N PHE A 264 -16.17 -15.15 -12.25
CA PHE A 264 -17.56 -14.70 -12.41
C PHE A 264 -17.76 -14.34 -13.88
#